data_AF-A0A1B8EKP6-F1
#
_entry.id   AF-A0A1B8EKP6-F1
#
_cell.length_a   1.000
_cell.length_b   1.000
_cell.length_c   1.000
_cell.angle_alpha   90.00
_cell.angle_beta   90.00
_cell.angle_gamma   90.00
#
_symmetry.space_group_name_H-M   'P 1'
#
loop_
_entity.id
_entity.type
_entity.pdbx_description
1 polymer ?
#
loop_
_entity_poly.entity_id
_entity_poly.type
_entity_poly.pdbx_seq_one_letter_code
_entity_poly.pdbx_strand_id
1 'polypeptide(L)'
;MESSSASQFVPQEPQPAFMTKAFITALADVRILVGAAAIIIPLPAASLFGLPIASASRSIVQFYGARELAVGGLLFASYNSYMKSSKEDGIPLKATRDTTGATIVERKEALKNVLWACLLIDTLDLGCIAVNAFRGDIGARALWMGGGAGVAGAVFAASALRAL
;
A
#
# COMPACT_ATOMS: atom_id res chain seq x y z
N MET A 1 -25.67 10.43 47.56
CA MET A 1 -25.88 11.71 46.85
C MET A 1 -24.68 12.56 47.18
N GLU A 2 -23.79 13.03 46.30
CA GLU A 2 -23.60 13.08 44.83
C GLU A 2 -22.05 13.07 44.65
N SER A 3 -21.44 12.22 43.82
CA SER A 3 -21.17 12.43 42.39
C SER A 3 -20.73 13.87 42.05
N SER A 4 -19.42 14.13 41.96
CA SER A 4 -18.94 15.21 41.10
C SER A 4 -17.62 14.85 40.42
N SER A 5 -17.71 14.85 39.09
CA SER A 5 -16.77 14.42 38.08
C SER A 5 -15.40 15.09 38.17
N ALA A 6 -14.37 14.31 38.48
CA ALA A 6 -13.09 14.51 37.84
C ALA A 6 -13.19 13.90 36.44
N SER A 7 -13.52 14.73 35.45
CA SER A 7 -13.37 14.39 34.03
C SER A 7 -11.88 14.16 33.79
N GLN A 8 -11.45 12.91 33.98
CA GLN A 8 -10.11 12.46 33.72
C GLN A 8 -9.91 12.59 32.20
N PHE A 9 -9.30 13.69 31.79
CA PHE A 9 -8.85 13.91 30.43
C PHE A 9 -7.72 12.90 30.20
N VAL A 10 -8.09 11.68 29.80
CA VAL A 10 -7.14 10.68 29.36
C VAL A 10 -6.43 11.28 28.15
N PRO A 11 -5.09 11.46 28.19
CA PRO A 11 -4.36 11.85 27.00
C PRO A 11 -4.68 10.82 25.92
N GLN A 12 -5.39 11.24 24.88
CA GLN A 12 -5.71 10.39 23.76
C GLN A 12 -4.38 10.05 23.08
N GLU A 13 -3.87 8.84 23.33
CA GLU A 13 -2.68 8.33 22.66
C GLU A 13 -2.85 8.55 21.13
N PRO A 14 -1.83 9.09 20.45
CA PRO A 14 -1.98 9.59 19.09
C PRO A 14 -2.37 8.44 18.16
N GLN A 15 -3.56 8.54 17.57
CA GLN A 15 -4.19 7.60 16.63
C GLN A 15 -3.21 6.86 15.70
N PRO A 16 -2.70 5.68 16.09
CA PRO A 16 -1.78 4.92 15.23
C PRO A 16 -2.59 4.03 14.26
N ALA A 17 -3.76 3.55 14.68
CA ALA A 17 -4.61 2.66 13.91
C ALA A 17 -5.31 3.35 12.71
N PHE A 18 -5.75 4.61 12.86
CA PHE A 18 -6.43 5.34 11.78
C PHE A 18 -5.47 5.69 10.64
N MET A 19 -4.28 6.20 10.98
CA MET A 19 -3.25 6.55 10.00
C MET A 19 -2.75 5.33 9.24
N THR A 20 -2.55 4.19 9.93
CA THR A 20 -2.15 2.92 9.29
C THR A 20 -3.19 2.45 8.28
N LYS A 21 -4.48 2.49 8.64
CA LYS A 21 -5.57 2.19 7.71
C LYS A 21 -5.52 3.09 6.48
N ALA A 22 -5.38 4.40 6.69
CA ALA A 22 -5.34 5.37 5.60
C ALA A 22 -4.18 5.09 4.64
N PHE A 23 -2.98 4.82 5.16
CA PHE A 23 -1.81 4.50 4.32
C PHE A 23 -1.99 3.20 3.53
N ILE A 24 -2.45 2.12 4.17
CA ILE A 24 -2.62 0.82 3.50
C ILE A 24 -3.70 0.90 2.40
N THR A 25 -4.84 1.52 2.72
CA THR A 25 -5.95 1.65 1.75
C THR A 25 -5.59 2.58 0.60
N ALA A 26 -4.98 3.74 0.89
CA ALA A 26 -4.52 4.66 -0.17
C ALA A 26 -3.47 4.00 -1.08
N LEU A 27 -2.50 3.27 -0.51
CA LEU A 27 -1.50 2.55 -1.28
C LEU A 27 -2.14 1.48 -2.17
N ALA A 28 -3.10 0.71 -1.65
CA ALA A 28 -3.81 -0.30 -2.42
C ALA A 28 -4.64 0.32 -3.56
N ASP A 29 -5.43 1.36 -3.27
CA ASP A 29 -6.29 2.03 -4.24
C ASP A 29 -5.48 2.65 -5.38
N VAL A 30 -4.38 3.34 -5.07
CA VAL A 30 -3.51 3.94 -6.08
C VAL A 30 -2.92 2.86 -6.99
N ARG A 31 -2.41 1.76 -6.43
CA ARG A 31 -1.86 0.65 -7.23
C ARG A 31 -2.90 0.00 -8.12
N ILE A 32 -4.11 -0.23 -7.60
CA ILE A 32 -5.23 -0.79 -8.37
C ILE A 32 -5.61 0.15 -9.51
N LEU A 33 -5.77 1.45 -9.23
CA LEU A 33 -6.18 2.44 -10.24
C LEU A 33 -5.11 2.64 -11.32
N VAL A 34 -3.84 2.82 -10.93
CA VAL A 34 -2.72 2.94 -11.86
C VAL A 34 -2.57 1.66 -12.68
N GLY A 35 -2.67 0.50 -12.03
CA GLY A 35 -2.60 -0.80 -12.68
C GLY A 35 -3.69 -1.01 -13.71
N ALA A 36 -4.95 -0.77 -13.34
CA ALA A 36 -6.09 -0.87 -14.23
C ALA A 36 -6.00 0.13 -15.40
N ALA A 37 -5.61 1.38 -15.13
CA ALA A 37 -5.42 2.39 -16.17
C ALA A 37 -4.32 1.97 -17.17
N ALA A 38 -3.19 1.45 -16.68
CA ALA A 38 -2.10 0.98 -17.51
C ALA A 38 -2.46 -0.25 -18.37
N ILE A 39 -3.44 -1.05 -17.96
CA ILE A 39 -3.96 -2.18 -18.75
C ILE A 39 -4.93 -1.69 -19.84
N ILE A 40 -5.92 -0.87 -19.45
CA ILE A 40 -7.06 -0.46 -20.31
C ILE A 40 -6.64 0.63 -21.30
N ILE A 41 -5.89 1.64 -20.81
CA ILE A 41 -5.44 2.81 -21.58
C ILE A 41 -3.93 3.03 -21.41
N PRO A 42 -3.07 2.13 -21.93
CA PRO A 42 -1.64 2.12 -21.62
C PRO A 42 -0.89 3.36 -22.12
N LEU A 43 -1.22 3.88 -23.30
CA LEU A 43 -0.53 5.06 -23.85
C LEU A 43 -0.92 6.35 -23.10
N PRO A 44 -2.22 6.64 -22.85
CA PRO A 44 -2.59 7.74 -21.95
C PRO A 44 -2.01 7.60 -20.54
N ALA A 45 -2.02 6.39 -19.97
CA ALA A 45 -1.45 6.14 -18.65
C ALA A 45 0.05 6.46 -18.62
N ALA A 46 0.83 5.98 -19.58
CA ALA A 46 2.25 6.31 -19.71
C ALA A 46 2.50 7.82 -19.88
N SER A 47 1.66 8.50 -20.66
CA SER A 47 1.74 9.95 -20.90
C SER A 47 1.51 10.77 -19.62
N LEU A 48 0.62 10.34 -18.71
CA LEU A 48 0.43 10.99 -17.41
C LEU A 48 1.74 11.09 -16.63
N PHE A 49 2.52 10.01 -16.66
CA PHE A 49 3.84 9.90 -16.05
C PHE A 49 4.97 10.43 -16.95
N GLY A 50 4.68 11.08 -18.08
CA GLY A 50 5.69 11.64 -18.97
C GLY A 50 6.62 10.60 -19.62
N LEU A 51 6.19 9.34 -19.69
CA LEU A 51 7.00 8.25 -20.26
C LEU A 51 6.86 8.25 -21.80
N PRO A 52 7.96 8.34 -22.56
CA PRO A 52 7.93 8.31 -24.02
C PRO A 52 7.78 6.86 -24.52
N ILE A 53 6.59 6.30 -24.39
CA ILE A 53 6.27 4.94 -24.83
C ILE A 53 5.77 4.95 -26.28
N ALA A 54 6.45 4.22 -27.16
CA ALA A 54 5.98 3.96 -28.51
C ALA A 54 4.79 3.00 -28.51
N SER A 55 3.91 3.08 -29.52
CA SER A 55 2.77 2.17 -29.64
C SER A 55 3.17 0.69 -29.71
N ALA A 56 4.32 0.39 -30.30
CA ALA A 56 4.88 -0.97 -30.38
C ALA A 56 5.28 -1.55 -29.01
N SER A 57 5.57 -0.72 -28.01
CA SER A 57 5.94 -1.14 -26.65
C SER A 57 4.78 -1.06 -25.65
N ARG A 58 3.54 -0.92 -26.14
CA ARG A 58 2.33 -0.84 -25.31
C ARG A 58 2.18 -2.00 -24.32
N SER A 59 2.56 -3.21 -24.72
CA SER A 59 2.49 -4.39 -23.87
C SER A 59 3.35 -4.27 -22.61
N ILE A 60 4.46 -3.53 -22.65
CA ILE A 60 5.33 -3.30 -21.48
C ILE A 60 4.56 -2.54 -20.40
N VAL A 61 3.80 -1.51 -20.79
CA VAL A 61 2.97 -0.74 -19.87
C VAL A 61 1.84 -1.60 -19.31
N GLN A 62 1.27 -2.51 -20.11
CA GLN A 62 0.24 -3.44 -19.64
C GLN A 62 0.79 -4.48 -18.65
N PHE A 63 2.02 -4.97 -18.86
CA PHE A 63 2.70 -5.84 -17.89
C PHE A 63 2.97 -5.13 -16.56
N TYR A 64 3.47 -3.89 -16.63
CA TYR A 64 3.61 -3.05 -15.45
C TYR A 64 2.25 -2.85 -14.75
N GLY A 65 1.19 -2.56 -15.53
CA GLY A 65 -0.16 -2.41 -15.01
C GLY A 65 -0.70 -3.65 -14.32
N ALA A 66 -0.45 -4.84 -14.89
CA ALA A 66 -0.84 -6.12 -14.30
C ALA A 66 -0.12 -6.38 -12.98
N ARG A 67 1.18 -6.05 -12.88
CA ARG A 67 1.93 -6.11 -11.61
C ARG A 67 1.31 -5.18 -10.56
N GLU A 68 1.07 -3.92 -10.90
CA GLU A 68 0.51 -2.95 -9.96
C GLU A 68 -0.88 -3.36 -9.48
N LEU A 69 -1.73 -3.84 -10.40
CA LEU A 69 -3.06 -4.33 -10.07
C LEU A 69 -3.00 -5.56 -9.16
N ALA A 70 -2.11 -6.52 -9.43
CA ALA A 70 -1.95 -7.72 -8.64
C ALA A 70 -1.46 -7.40 -7.21
N VAL A 71 -0.45 -6.54 -7.08
CA VAL A 71 0.11 -6.14 -5.78
C VAL A 71 -0.90 -5.32 -4.99
N GLY A 72 -1.58 -4.35 -5.63
CA GLY A 72 -2.63 -3.57 -5.00
C GLY A 72 -3.81 -4.43 -4.54
N GLY A 73 -4.26 -5.38 -5.37
CA GLY A 73 -5.31 -6.33 -5.02
C GLY A 73 -4.91 -7.26 -3.85
N LEU A 74 -3.67 -7.73 -3.84
CA LEU A 74 -3.14 -8.55 -2.75
C LEU A 74 -3.05 -7.76 -1.43
N LEU A 75 -2.61 -6.50 -1.49
CA LEU A 75 -2.57 -5.62 -0.32
C LEU A 75 -3.97 -5.36 0.24
N PHE A 76 -4.94 -5.07 -0.62
CA PHE A 76 -6.34 -4.89 -0.25
C PHE A 76 -6.93 -6.15 0.39
N ALA A 77 -6.70 -7.33 -0.21
CA ALA A 77 -7.21 -8.61 0.29
C ALA A 77 -6.61 -8.97 1.66
N SER A 78 -5.29 -8.82 1.82
CA SER A 78 -4.61 -9.05 3.10
C SER A 78 -5.09 -8.09 4.19
N TYR A 79 -5.28 -6.82 3.87
CA TYR A 79 -5.78 -5.83 4.81
C TYR A 79 -7.22 -6.13 5.26
N ASN A 80 -8.11 -6.45 4.33
CA ASN A 80 -9.49 -6.82 4.67
C ASN A 80 -9.56 -8.10 5.50
N SER A 81 -8.72 -9.08 5.21
CA SER A 81 -8.64 -10.34 5.98
C SER A 81 -8.19 -10.11 7.42
N TYR A 82 -7.22 -9.20 7.61
CA TYR A 82 -6.77 -8.75 8.92
C TYR A 82 -7.88 -8.00 9.69
N MET A 83 -8.55 -7.04 9.04
CA MET A 83 -9.61 -6.24 9.68
C MET A 83 -10.88 -7.02 10.01
N LYS A 84 -11.24 -8.04 9.21
CA LYS A 84 -12.41 -8.88 9.48
C LYS A 84 -12.27 -9.63 10.80
N SER A 85 -11.06 -10.11 11.11
CA SER A 85 -10.77 -10.79 12.38
C SER A 85 -10.91 -9.87 13.59
N SER A 86 -10.43 -8.63 13.48
CA SER A 86 -10.46 -7.66 14.59
C SER A 86 -11.87 -7.26 15.04
N LYS A 87 -12.91 -7.57 14.24
CA LYS A 87 -14.32 -7.27 14.57
C LYS A 87 -15.09 -8.48 15.12
N GLU A 88 -14.58 -9.70 14.98
CA GLU A 88 -15.25 -10.95 15.37
C GLU A 88 -14.86 -11.42 16.79
N ASP A 89 -13.98 -10.71 17.50
CA ASP A 89 -13.50 -11.06 18.86
C ASP A 89 -14.53 -10.80 20.00
N GLY A 90 -15.79 -11.20 19.79
CA GLY A 90 -16.79 -11.34 20.84
C GLY A 90 -16.63 -12.68 21.58
N ILE A 91 -15.98 -12.65 22.75
CA ILE A 91 -15.84 -13.73 23.76
C ILE A 91 -15.65 -15.16 23.20
N PRO A 92 -14.42 -15.54 22.79
CA PRO A 92 -14.12 -16.92 22.43
C PRO A 92 -13.93 -17.82 23.66
N LEU A 93 -14.45 -19.05 23.60
CA LEU A 93 -14.12 -20.14 24.53
C LEU A 93 -12.61 -20.43 24.50
N LYS A 94 -12.04 -20.90 25.62
CA LYS A 94 -10.58 -21.03 25.81
C LYS A 94 -9.85 -21.81 24.70
N ALA A 95 -10.46 -22.88 24.17
CA ALA A 95 -9.92 -23.65 23.03
C ALA A 95 -10.02 -22.92 21.68
N THR A 96 -11.02 -22.05 21.52
CA THR A 96 -11.21 -21.18 20.36
C THR A 96 -10.25 -20.00 20.42
N ARG A 97 -9.87 -19.54 21.61
CA ARG A 97 -8.94 -18.40 21.81
C ARG A 97 -7.54 -18.68 21.25
N ASP A 98 -7.00 -19.88 21.47
CA ASP A 98 -5.65 -20.22 21.02
C ASP A 98 -5.57 -20.36 19.50
N THR A 99 -6.62 -20.90 18.88
CA THR A 99 -6.76 -20.98 17.41
C THR A 99 -7.03 -19.62 16.78
N THR A 100 -7.91 -18.79 17.37
CA THR A 100 -8.14 -17.41 16.90
C THR A 100 -6.88 -16.56 16.99
N GLY A 101 -6.12 -16.67 18.09
CA GLY A 101 -4.85 -15.95 18.27
C GLY A 101 -3.80 -16.30 17.21
N ALA A 102 -3.64 -17.59 16.89
CA ALA A 102 -2.74 -18.04 15.83
C ALA A 102 -3.14 -17.45 14.46
N THR A 103 -4.43 -17.46 14.12
CA THR A 103 -4.91 -16.93 12.83
C THR A 103 -4.75 -15.41 12.70
N ILE A 104 -4.85 -14.65 13.80
CA ILE A 104 -4.60 -13.19 13.78
C ILE A 104 -3.13 -12.90 13.52
N VAL A 105 -2.22 -13.65 14.15
CA VAL A 105 -0.77 -13.51 13.94
C VAL A 105 -0.41 -13.83 12.48
N GLU A 106 -0.91 -14.93 11.93
CA GLU A 106 -0.68 -15.31 10.53
C GLU A 106 -1.18 -14.25 9.55
N ARG A 107 -2.39 -13.72 9.76
CA ARG A 107 -2.95 -12.67 8.89
C ARG A 107 -2.19 -11.35 9.00
N LYS A 108 -1.74 -10.99 10.21
CA LYS A 108 -0.88 -9.83 10.42
C LYS A 108 0.45 -9.99 9.72
N GLU A 109 1.07 -11.15 9.81
CA GLU A 109 2.33 -11.46 9.14
C GLU A 109 2.18 -11.45 7.62
N ALA A 110 1.10 -12.03 7.09
CA ALA A 110 0.76 -11.95 5.66
C ALA A 110 0.64 -10.49 5.18
N LEU A 111 -0.04 -9.62 5.94
CA LEU A 111 -0.13 -8.20 5.62
C LEU A 111 1.25 -7.50 5.64
N LYS A 112 2.09 -7.80 6.64
CA LYS A 112 3.46 -7.26 6.72
C LYS A 112 4.31 -7.73 5.53
N ASN A 113 4.20 -8.99 5.14
CA ASN A 113 4.93 -9.54 3.98
C ASN A 113 4.53 -8.84 2.68
N VAL A 114 3.25 -8.55 2.48
CA VAL A 114 2.78 -7.81 1.29
C VAL A 114 3.28 -6.36 1.31
N LEU A 115 3.28 -5.69 2.46
CA LEU A 115 3.84 -4.33 2.58
C LEU A 115 5.35 -4.29 2.33
N TRP A 116 6.10 -5.30 2.79
CA TRP A 116 7.51 -5.45 2.46
C TRP A 116 7.72 -5.65 0.95
N ALA A 117 6.88 -6.45 0.30
CA ALA A 117 6.93 -6.62 -1.14
C ALA A 117 6.64 -5.30 -1.88
N CYS A 118 5.67 -4.50 -1.41
CA CYS A 118 5.39 -3.17 -1.96
C CYS A 118 6.61 -2.25 -1.82
N LEU A 119 7.23 -2.20 -0.64
CA LEU A 119 8.39 -1.36 -0.39
C LEU A 119 9.59 -1.75 -1.26
N LEU A 120 9.84 -3.06 -1.43
CA LEU A 120 10.89 -3.58 -2.30
C LEU A 120 10.64 -3.19 -3.77
N ILE A 121 9.40 -3.36 -4.23
CA ILE A 121 8.96 -2.95 -5.56
C ILE A 121 9.22 -1.46 -5.79
N ASP A 122 8.78 -0.60 -4.88
CA ASP A 122 8.93 0.85 -5.01
C ASP A 122 10.41 1.27 -5.02
N THR A 123 11.23 0.59 -4.21
CA THR A 123 12.68 0.82 -4.17
C THR A 123 13.36 0.44 -5.48
N LEU A 124 12.96 -0.70 -6.07
CA LEU A 124 13.47 -1.13 -7.38
C LEU A 124 13.06 -0.15 -8.48
N ASP A 125 11.80 0.27 -8.49
CA ASP A 125 11.27 1.22 -9.47
C ASP A 125 12.01 2.56 -9.38
N LEU A 126 12.26 3.07 -8.17
CA LEU A 126 13.10 4.26 -7.94
C LEU A 126 14.54 4.08 -8.42
N GLY A 127 15.14 2.91 -8.18
CA GLY A 127 16.47 2.59 -8.69
C GLY A 127 16.52 2.61 -10.22
N CYS A 128 15.52 2.02 -10.88
CA CYS A 128 15.39 2.07 -12.33
C CYS A 128 15.22 3.51 -12.85
N ILE A 129 14.37 4.31 -12.21
CA ILE A 129 14.18 5.73 -12.56
C ILE A 129 15.50 6.50 -12.42
N ALA A 130 16.23 6.31 -11.32
CA ALA A 130 17.51 6.96 -11.09
C ALA A 130 18.54 6.59 -12.16
N VAL A 131 18.68 5.29 -12.48
CA VAL A 131 19.59 4.83 -13.54
C VAL A 131 19.25 5.46 -14.88
N ASN A 132 17.97 5.48 -15.26
CA ASN A 132 17.54 6.10 -16.52
C ASN A 132 17.70 7.63 -16.51
N ALA A 133 17.57 8.28 -15.35
CA ALA A 133 17.86 9.70 -15.18
C ALA A 133 19.34 10.01 -15.45
N PHE A 134 20.25 9.21 -14.88
CA PHE A 134 21.69 9.35 -15.11
C PHE A 134 22.10 9.11 -16.56
N ARG A 135 21.37 8.27 -17.29
CA ARG A 135 21.57 8.05 -18.72
C ARG A 135 21.01 9.17 -19.60
N GLY A 136 20.16 10.04 -19.05
CA GLY A 136 19.45 11.06 -19.82
C GLY A 136 18.25 10.53 -20.62
N ASP A 137 17.82 9.29 -20.33
CA ASP A 137 16.76 8.60 -21.09
C ASP A 137 15.36 9.01 -20.64
N ILE A 138 15.23 9.69 -19.49
CA ILE A 138 13.95 10.17 -18.96
C ILE A 138 13.90 11.70 -18.85
N GLY A 139 12.78 12.27 -19.26
CA GLY A 139 12.52 13.70 -19.11
C GLY A 139 12.18 14.08 -17.67
N ALA A 140 12.31 15.38 -17.35
CA ALA A 140 12.03 15.91 -16.01
C ALA A 140 10.63 15.55 -15.49
N ARG A 141 9.61 15.53 -16.35
CA ARG A 141 8.25 15.15 -15.97
C ARG A 141 8.17 13.69 -15.49
N ALA A 142 8.88 12.77 -16.14
CA ALA A 142 8.91 11.37 -15.73
C ALA A 142 9.67 11.16 -14.43
N LEU A 143 10.76 11.91 -14.23
CA LEU A 143 11.48 11.92 -12.97
C LEU A 143 10.59 12.40 -11.82
N TRP A 144 9.86 13.50 -11.99
CA TRP A 144 8.99 14.05 -10.95
C TRP A 144 7.77 13.18 -10.68
N MET A 145 7.05 12.77 -11.72
CA MET A 145 5.82 11.99 -11.57
C MET A 145 6.12 10.55 -11.14
N GLY A 146 7.05 9.88 -11.81
CA GLY A 146 7.44 8.50 -11.49
C GLY A 146 8.24 8.43 -10.18
N GLY A 147 9.25 9.28 -10.02
CA GLY A 147 10.07 9.32 -8.81
C GLY A 147 9.28 9.79 -7.59
N GLY A 148 8.46 10.82 -7.74
CA GLY A 148 7.57 11.30 -6.67
C GLY A 148 6.56 10.23 -6.24
N ALA A 149 5.92 9.55 -7.19
CA ALA A 149 5.00 8.45 -6.89
C ALA A 149 5.70 7.28 -6.18
N GLY A 150 6.89 6.88 -6.67
CA GLY A 150 7.67 5.81 -6.04
C GLY A 150 8.09 6.15 -4.61
N VAL A 151 8.53 7.38 -4.35
CA VAL A 151 8.88 7.84 -2.99
C VAL A 151 7.64 7.85 -2.09
N ALA A 152 6.51 8.37 -2.57
CA ALA A 152 5.26 8.37 -1.81
C ALA A 152 4.80 6.95 -1.46
N GLY A 153 4.86 6.02 -2.42
CA GLY A 153 4.55 4.61 -2.20
C GLY A 153 5.44 3.97 -1.13
N ALA A 154 6.75 4.17 -1.24
CA ALA A 154 7.73 3.67 -0.27
C ALA A 154 7.48 4.24 1.14
N VAL A 155 7.19 5.54 1.25
CA VAL A 155 6.86 6.17 2.54
C VAL A 155 5.58 5.57 3.11
N PHE A 156 4.53 5.40 2.32
CA PHE A 156 3.27 4.82 2.80
C PHE A 156 3.45 3.37 3.25
N ALA A 157 4.20 2.57 2.51
CA ALA A 157 4.52 1.18 2.87
C ALA A 157 5.35 1.13 4.17
N ALA A 158 6.40 1.94 4.29
CA ALA A 158 7.25 2.00 5.48
C ALA A 158 6.49 2.51 6.71
N SER A 159 5.65 3.54 6.57
CA SER A 159 4.79 4.05 7.64
C SER A 159 3.78 3.01 8.10
N ALA A 160 3.16 2.27 7.17
CA ALA A 160 2.26 1.17 7.51
C ALA A 160 2.98 0.01 8.23
N LEU A 161 4.18 -0.38 7.76
CA LEU A 161 5.00 -1.41 8.40
C LEU A 161 5.40 -1.04 9.83
N ARG A 162 5.78 0.23 10.06
CA ARG A 162 6.17 0.71 11.39
C ARG A 162 5.01 0.69 12.38
N ALA A 163 3.79 0.82 11.88
CA ALA A 163 2.59 0.90 12.73
C ALA A 163 1.87 -0.45 12.93
N LEU A 164 2.33 -1.52 12.25
CA LEU A 164 1.86 -2.91 12.43
C LEU A 164 2.74 -3.69 13.41
#